data_AF-G7E1F6-F1
#
_entry.id   AF-G7E1F6-F1
#
_cell.length_a   1.000
_cell.length_b   1.000
_cell.length_c   1.000
_cell.angle_alpha   90.00
_cell.angle_beta   90.00
_cell.angle_gamma   90.00
#
_symmetry.space_group_name_H-M   'P 1'
#
loop_
_entity.id
_entity.type
_entity.pdbx_description
1 polymer ?
#
loop_
_entity_poly.entity_id
_entity_poly.type
_entity_poly.pdbx_seq_one_letter_code
_entity_poly.pdbx_strand_id
1 'polypeptide(L)'
;MPAKKPILPPGVKQSNSVTSAPEPPKASSSRSGANALDELITSYFDATPPRLQLIDAFLVFLMLSGIGQFLYCLLLVRYPFNAFLAGFSSTIGQFVLLASLRSQVNPGSRSEFSKISPERAFADFIFGSVVLHFLVFNFLG
;
A
#
# COMPACT_ATOMS: atom_id res chain seq x y z
N MET A 1 -68.35 13.18 -40.43
CA MET A 1 -68.93 13.76 -39.20
C MET A 1 -67.87 13.73 -38.11
N PRO A 2 -67.74 14.81 -37.33
CA PRO A 2 -66.73 15.82 -37.61
C PRO A 2 -65.84 16.22 -36.43
N ALA A 3 -64.75 16.89 -36.79
CA ALA A 3 -63.84 17.65 -35.95
C ALA A 3 -64.49 18.74 -35.07
N LYS A 4 -63.85 19.10 -33.95
CA LYS A 4 -63.66 20.49 -33.51
C LYS A 4 -62.70 20.63 -32.30
N LYS A 5 -61.42 20.91 -32.57
CA LYS A 5 -60.69 22.20 -32.45
C LYS A 5 -61.05 23.19 -31.29
N PRO A 6 -60.16 24.16 -30.99
CA PRO A 6 -59.40 24.33 -29.74
C PRO A 6 -59.66 25.67 -29.03
N ILE A 7 -59.24 25.88 -27.76
CA ILE A 7 -59.22 27.23 -27.17
C ILE A 7 -58.08 27.39 -26.13
N LEU A 8 -57.00 28.06 -26.54
CA LEU A 8 -56.28 29.04 -25.70
C LEU A 8 -56.89 30.41 -26.05
N PRO A 9 -57.02 31.38 -25.11
CA PRO A 9 -56.03 32.47 -25.01
C PRO A 9 -56.04 33.15 -23.60
N PRO A 10 -55.45 34.36 -23.38
CA PRO A 10 -54.29 35.05 -23.98
C PRO A 10 -53.24 35.40 -22.89
N GLY A 11 -52.10 35.97 -23.30
CA GLY A 11 -50.92 36.15 -22.45
C GLY A 11 -50.87 37.32 -21.47
N VAL A 12 -49.67 37.39 -20.87
CA VAL A 12 -48.89 38.56 -20.41
C VAL A 12 -49.21 39.17 -19.02
N LYS A 13 -48.32 38.94 -18.03
CA LYS A 13 -47.26 39.90 -17.56
C LYS A 13 -46.61 39.44 -16.24
N GLN A 14 -45.28 39.48 -16.21
CA GLN A 14 -44.41 39.38 -15.03
C GLN A 14 -44.83 40.33 -13.90
N SER A 15 -44.63 39.91 -12.65
CA SER A 15 -44.00 40.76 -11.63
C SER A 15 -43.41 39.91 -10.51
N ASN A 16 -42.14 40.18 -10.20
CA ASN A 16 -41.30 39.50 -9.24
C ASN A 16 -41.80 39.64 -7.79
N SER A 17 -41.67 38.60 -6.98
CA SER A 17 -41.29 38.76 -5.58
C SER A 17 -40.51 37.55 -5.08
N VAL A 18 -39.32 37.86 -4.58
CA VAL A 18 -38.28 37.00 -4.04
C VAL A 18 -38.85 36.18 -2.88
N THR A 19 -38.71 34.86 -2.91
CA THR A 19 -38.79 34.02 -1.71
C THR A 19 -37.71 32.94 -1.81
N SER A 20 -36.75 33.08 -0.92
CA SER A 20 -35.59 32.23 -0.66
C SER A 20 -35.93 30.75 -0.61
N ALA A 21 -35.40 29.99 -1.57
CA ALA A 21 -35.28 28.53 -1.47
C ALA A 21 -34.12 28.17 -0.51
N PRO A 22 -34.22 27.09 0.28
CA PRO A 22 -33.15 26.67 1.18
C PRO A 22 -31.95 26.15 0.37
N GLU A 23 -30.77 26.67 0.69
CA GLU A 23 -29.47 26.22 0.20
C GLU A 23 -29.26 24.72 0.55
N PRO A 24 -28.70 23.88 -0.36
CA PRO A 24 -28.31 22.52 -0.01
C PRO A 24 -27.26 22.54 1.11
N PRO A 25 -27.30 21.60 2.08
CA PRO A 25 -26.37 21.62 3.20
C PRO A 25 -24.94 21.43 2.67
N LYS A 26 -24.11 22.45 2.89
CA LYS A 26 -22.65 22.38 2.69
C LYS A 26 -22.11 21.22 3.52
N ALA A 27 -21.70 20.16 2.85
CA ALA A 27 -20.93 19.08 3.44
C ALA A 27 -19.55 19.63 3.82
N SER A 28 -19.41 20.09 5.07
CA SER A 28 -18.12 20.39 5.68
C SER A 28 -17.39 19.08 5.98
N SER A 29 -16.79 18.49 4.95
CA SER A 29 -15.83 17.39 5.07
C SER A 29 -14.49 17.96 5.53
N SER A 30 -14.38 18.40 6.78
CA SER A 30 -13.08 18.49 7.44
C SER A 30 -12.68 17.07 7.84
N ARG A 31 -12.12 16.31 6.90
CA ARG A 31 -11.55 14.98 7.17
C ARG A 31 -10.37 15.17 8.12
N SER A 32 -10.60 14.84 9.39
CA SER A 32 -9.58 14.78 10.43
C SER A 32 -8.55 13.74 10.02
N GLY A 33 -7.38 14.19 9.57
CA GLY A 33 -6.30 13.32 9.12
C GLY A 33 -5.79 12.36 10.22
N ALA A 34 -5.94 12.73 11.49
CA ALA A 34 -5.62 11.87 12.63
C ALA A 34 -6.56 10.65 12.68
N ASN A 35 -7.86 10.87 12.52
CA ASN A 35 -8.86 9.80 12.56
C ASN A 35 -8.69 8.83 11.38
N ALA A 36 -8.25 9.34 10.21
CA ALA A 36 -8.02 8.51 9.04
C ALA A 36 -6.82 7.58 9.21
N LEU A 37 -5.74 8.01 9.88
CA LEU A 37 -4.59 7.15 10.16
C LEU A 37 -4.93 6.07 11.19
N ASP A 38 -5.65 6.42 12.26
CA ASP A 38 -6.09 5.47 13.27
C ASP A 38 -7.05 4.43 12.70
N GLU A 39 -7.95 4.85 11.81
CA GLU A 39 -8.87 3.95 11.09
C GLU A 39 -8.13 3.02 10.13
N LEU A 40 -7.11 3.51 9.41
CA LEU A 40 -6.27 2.69 8.52
C LEU A 40 -5.43 1.68 9.30
N ILE A 41 -4.85 2.07 10.43
CA ILE A 41 -4.05 1.18 11.29
C ILE A 41 -4.95 0.09 11.88
N THR A 42 -6.10 0.46 12.44
CA THR A 42 -7.05 -0.49 13.04
C THR A 42 -7.59 -1.45 11.99
N SER A 43 -8.00 -0.92 10.82
CA SER A 43 -8.49 -1.74 9.71
C SER A 43 -7.42 -2.68 9.15
N TYR A 44 -6.15 -2.26 9.11
CA TYR A 44 -5.05 -3.12 8.67
C TYR A 44 -4.80 -4.30 9.62
N PHE A 45 -4.83 -4.07 10.93
CA PHE A 45 -4.66 -5.15 11.92
C PHE A 45 -5.84 -6.12 11.94
N ASP A 46 -7.07 -5.63 11.73
CA ASP A 46 -8.27 -6.48 11.67
C ASP A 46 -8.39 -7.27 10.35
N ALA A 47 -8.03 -6.66 9.22
CA ALA A 47 -8.21 -7.27 7.90
C ALA A 47 -7.07 -8.23 7.51
N THR A 48 -5.87 -8.10 8.11
CA THR A 48 -4.67 -8.82 7.68
C THR A 48 -4.41 -10.05 8.55
N PRO A 49 -4.21 -11.25 7.97
CA PRO A 49 -3.91 -12.44 8.75
C PRO A 49 -2.53 -12.35 9.44
N PRO A 50 -2.34 -12.98 10.62
CA PRO A 50 -1.13 -12.83 11.44
C PRO A 50 0.17 -13.26 10.73
N ARG A 51 0.09 -14.19 9.78
CA ARG A 51 1.24 -14.61 8.96
C ARG A 51 1.73 -13.50 8.02
N LEU A 52 0.81 -12.71 7.45
CA LEU A 52 1.17 -11.56 6.62
C LEU A 52 1.72 -10.42 7.47
N GLN A 53 1.16 -10.20 8.66
CA GLN A 53 1.67 -9.18 9.59
C GLN A 53 3.12 -9.46 9.99
N LEU A 54 3.50 -10.73 10.19
CA LEU A 54 4.89 -11.09 10.49
C LEU A 54 5.83 -10.78 9.31
N ILE A 55 5.40 -11.07 8.08
CA ILE A 55 6.16 -10.75 6.87
C ILE A 55 6.32 -9.23 6.73
N ASP A 56 5.24 -8.47 6.95
CA ASP A 56 5.26 -7.01 6.85
C ASP A 56 6.11 -6.38 7.96
N ALA A 57 6.07 -6.90 9.19
CA ALA A 57 6.95 -6.49 10.29
C ALA A 57 8.42 -6.79 9.98
N PHE A 58 8.73 -7.96 9.41
CA PHE A 58 10.09 -8.32 9.01
C PHE A 58 10.60 -7.44 7.86
N LEU A 59 9.72 -7.05 6.93
CA LEU A 59 10.03 -6.12 5.83
C LEU A 59 10.37 -4.72 6.35
N VAL A 60 9.61 -4.21 7.32
CA VAL A 60 9.92 -2.95 8.03
C VAL A 60 11.25 -3.06 8.78
N PHE A 61 11.50 -4.17 9.48
CA PHE A 61 12.78 -4.41 10.17
C PHE A 61 13.98 -4.37 9.20
N LEU A 62 13.88 -5.00 8.03
CA LEU A 62 14.93 -4.98 7.01
C LEU A 62 15.17 -3.57 6.46
N MET A 63 14.10 -2.80 6.25
CA MET A 63 14.18 -1.41 5.81
C MET A 63 14.90 -0.54 6.84
N LEU A 64 14.50 -0.63 8.12
CA LEU A 64 15.14 0.09 9.22
C LEU A 64 16.60 -0.32 9.41
N SER A 65 16.90 -1.62 9.28
CA SER A 65 18.27 -2.13 9.35
C SER A 65 19.14 -1.60 8.22
N GLY A 66 18.64 -1.54 6.99
CA GLY A 66 19.36 -0.96 5.84
C GLY A 66 19.62 0.53 6.00
N ILE A 67 18.62 1.29 6.48
CA ILE A 67 18.79 2.72 6.81
C ILE A 67 19.82 2.90 7.93
N GLY A 68 19.76 2.07 8.98
CA GLY A 68 20.72 2.08 10.08
C GLY A 68 22.15 1.79 9.61
N GLN A 69 22.35 0.77 8.78
CA GLN A 69 23.65 0.44 8.17
C GLN A 69 24.19 1.60 7.32
N PHE A 70 23.31 2.22 6.53
CA PHE A 70 23.67 3.36 5.69
C PHE A 70 24.09 4.58 6.52
N LEU A 71 23.30 4.94 7.55
CA LEU A 71 23.64 6.01 8.50
C LEU A 71 24.93 5.73 9.25
N TYR A 72 25.14 4.49 9.70
CA TYR A 72 26.37 4.07 10.36
C TYR A 72 27.59 4.29 9.45
N CYS A 73 27.50 3.88 8.18
CA CYS A 73 28.56 4.11 7.20
C CYS A 73 28.83 5.59 6.92
N LEU A 74 27.79 6.44 6.94
CA LEU A 74 27.93 7.88 6.73
C LEU A 74 28.60 8.58 7.94
N LEU A 75 28.33 8.12 9.16
CA LEU A 75 28.74 8.79 10.39
C LEU A 75 30.08 8.30 10.96
N LEU A 76 30.37 6.99 10.88
CA LEU A 76 31.37 6.33 11.75
C LEU A 76 32.53 5.63 11.01
N VAL A 77 32.97 6.15 9.86
CA VAL A 77 34.19 5.74 9.11
C VAL A 77 33.95 4.74 7.97
N ARG A 78 34.62 5.05 6.85
CA ARG A 78 34.47 4.48 5.50
C ARG A 78 35.21 3.14 5.28
N TYR A 79 35.63 2.46 6.35
CA TYR A 79 36.44 1.24 6.30
C TYR A 79 36.00 0.24 7.39
N PRO A 80 35.85 -1.07 7.09
CA PRO A 80 36.02 -1.73 5.79
C PRO A 80 34.78 -1.62 4.89
N PHE A 81 34.97 -1.07 3.68
CA PHE A 81 33.88 -0.85 2.70
C PHE A 81 33.22 -2.16 2.23
N ASN A 82 33.98 -3.25 2.14
CA ASN A 82 33.44 -4.55 1.72
C ASN A 82 32.42 -5.09 2.73
N ALA A 83 32.68 -4.98 4.03
CA ALA A 83 31.73 -5.44 5.06
C ALA A 83 30.44 -4.60 5.06
N PHE A 84 30.54 -3.29 4.82
CA PHE A 84 29.38 -2.43 4.64
C PHE A 84 28.58 -2.85 3.40
N LEU A 85 29.23 -2.97 2.24
CA LEU A 85 28.57 -3.38 1.01
C LEU A 85 27.92 -4.75 1.14
N ALA A 86 28.58 -5.68 1.82
CA ALA A 86 28.05 -7.01 2.06
C ALA A 86 26.80 -6.98 2.97
N GLY A 87 26.89 -6.27 4.10
CA GLY A 87 25.77 -6.11 5.02
C GLY A 87 24.57 -5.38 4.38
N PHE A 88 24.84 -4.32 3.63
CA PHE A 88 23.83 -3.51 2.95
C PHE A 88 23.18 -4.22 1.76
N SER A 89 23.97 -4.94 0.95
CA SER A 89 23.42 -5.77 -0.14
C SER A 89 22.61 -6.94 0.40
N SER A 90 23.00 -7.53 1.54
CA SER A 90 22.23 -8.58 2.22
C SER A 90 20.86 -8.09 2.67
N THR A 91 20.76 -6.90 3.26
CA THR A 91 19.47 -6.34 3.72
C THR A 91 18.56 -6.01 2.54
N ILE A 92 19.09 -5.45 1.45
CA ILE A 92 18.33 -5.20 0.21
C ILE A 92 17.88 -6.50 -0.46
N GLY A 93 18.79 -7.47 -0.63
CA GLY A 93 18.47 -8.74 -1.27
C GLY A 93 17.39 -9.49 -0.49
N GLN A 94 17.51 -9.54 0.84
CA GLN A 94 16.51 -10.17 1.69
C GLN A 94 15.17 -9.43 1.64
N PHE A 95 15.18 -8.09 1.58
CA PHE A 95 13.97 -7.29 1.42
C PHE A 95 13.23 -7.61 0.12
N VAL A 96 13.95 -7.69 -1.02
CA VAL A 96 13.35 -8.00 -2.33
C VAL A 96 12.77 -9.41 -2.36
N LEU A 97 13.49 -10.39 -1.81
CA LEU A 97 13.00 -11.77 -1.70
C LEU A 97 11.73 -11.86 -0.82
N LEU A 98 11.72 -11.14 0.30
CA LEU A 98 10.58 -11.12 1.21
C LEU A 98 9.37 -10.39 0.62
N ALA A 99 9.59 -9.27 -0.08
CA ALA A 99 8.54 -8.54 -0.79
C ALA A 99 7.92 -9.41 -1.91
N SER A 100 8.76 -10.18 -2.60
CA SER A 100 8.31 -11.15 -3.62
C SER A 100 7.46 -12.25 -3.00
N LEU A 101 7.86 -12.78 -1.84
CA LEU A 101 7.04 -13.73 -1.08
C LEU A 101 5.72 -13.10 -0.65
N ARG A 102 5.75 -11.87 -0.13
CA ARG A 102 4.56 -11.12 0.34
C ARG A 102 3.49 -10.95 -0.74
N SER A 103 3.92 -10.71 -1.98
CA SER A 103 3.04 -10.63 -3.14
C SER A 103 2.39 -11.98 -3.47
N GLN A 104 3.16 -13.07 -3.38
CA GLN A 104 2.71 -14.43 -3.71
C GLN A 104 1.82 -15.07 -2.64
N VAL A 105 1.99 -14.71 -1.36
CA VAL A 105 1.18 -15.26 -0.25
C VAL A 105 -0.10 -14.48 0.04
N ASN A 106 -0.32 -13.34 -0.64
CA ASN A 106 -1.49 -12.51 -0.43
C ASN A 106 -2.76 -13.25 -0.92
N PRO A 107 -3.78 -13.47 -0.07
CA PRO A 107 -4.97 -14.23 -0.45
C PRO A 107 -5.76 -13.64 -1.64
N GLY A 108 -5.68 -12.31 -1.84
CA GLY A 108 -6.36 -11.63 -2.95
C GLY A 108 -5.73 -11.81 -4.34
N SER A 109 -4.47 -12.25 -4.43
CA SER A 109 -3.76 -12.51 -5.70
C SER A 109 -3.81 -13.98 -6.14
N ARG A 110 -4.52 -14.84 -5.39
CA ARG A 110 -4.64 -16.29 -5.70
C ARG A 110 -5.27 -16.61 -7.04
N SER A 111 -6.11 -15.72 -7.59
CA SER A 111 -6.70 -15.89 -8.93
C SER A 111 -5.68 -15.77 -10.05
N GLU A 112 -4.62 -14.98 -9.87
CA GLU A 112 -3.52 -14.82 -10.84
C GLU A 112 -2.41 -15.89 -10.66
N PHE A 113 -2.23 -16.40 -9.44
CA PHE A 113 -1.17 -17.37 -9.11
C PHE A 113 -1.66 -18.81 -8.88
N SER A 114 -2.76 -19.23 -9.50
CA SER A 114 -3.31 -20.60 -9.38
C SER A 114 -2.31 -21.73 -9.70
N LYS A 115 -1.23 -21.44 -10.44
CA LYS A 115 -0.15 -22.39 -10.75
C LYS A 115 0.96 -22.49 -9.69
N ILE A 116 1.05 -21.58 -8.72
CA ILE A 116 2.14 -21.55 -7.73
C ILE A 116 1.56 -21.78 -6.34
N SER A 117 1.88 -22.93 -5.73
CA SER A 117 1.54 -23.18 -4.32
C SER A 117 2.29 -22.20 -3.42
N PRO A 118 1.65 -21.67 -2.35
CA PRO A 118 2.34 -20.91 -1.29
C PRO A 118 3.54 -21.64 -0.70
N GLU A 119 3.52 -22.98 -0.68
CA GLU A 119 4.63 -23.80 -0.18
C GLU A 119 5.85 -23.72 -1.11
N ARG A 120 5.61 -23.71 -2.42
CA ARG A 120 6.67 -23.55 -3.44
C ARG A 120 7.26 -22.15 -3.39
N ALA A 121 6.42 -21.12 -3.29
CA ALA A 121 6.87 -19.73 -3.11
C ALA A 121 7.75 -19.57 -1.85
N PHE A 122 7.36 -20.22 -0.76
CA PHE A 122 8.15 -20.23 0.47
C PHE A 122 9.47 -21.00 0.32
N ALA A 123 9.46 -22.15 -0.35
CA ALA A 123 10.68 -22.91 -0.64
C ALA A 123 11.67 -22.11 -1.51
N ASP A 124 11.18 -21.46 -2.57
CA ASP A 124 11.97 -20.60 -3.46
C ASP A 124 12.56 -19.41 -2.67
N PHE A 125 11.80 -18.84 -1.72
CA PHE A 125 12.28 -17.80 -0.80
C PHE A 125 13.41 -18.28 0.12
N ILE A 126 13.25 -19.44 0.76
CA ILE A 126 14.28 -19.99 1.67
C ILE A 126 15.55 -20.34 0.88
N PHE A 127 15.39 -20.98 -0.28
CA PHE A 127 16.51 -21.31 -1.16
C PHE A 127 17.25 -20.05 -1.62
N GLY A 128 16.52 -19.05 -2.10
CA GLY A 128 17.10 -17.75 -2.49
C GLY A 128 17.79 -17.04 -1.32
N SER A 129 17.20 -17.08 -0.12
CA SER A 129 17.77 -16.47 1.08
C SER A 129 19.08 -17.14 1.50
N VAL A 130 19.15 -18.49 1.46
CA VAL A 130 20.38 -19.23 1.77
C VAL A 130 21.49 -18.90 0.78
N VAL A 131 21.19 -18.89 -0.52
CA VAL A 131 22.16 -18.55 -1.57
C VAL A 131 22.64 -17.10 -1.42
N LEU A 132 21.72 -16.16 -1.17
CA LEU A 132 22.07 -14.75 -0.94
C LEU A 132 23.02 -14.59 0.25
N HIS A 133 22.69 -15.17 1.40
CA HIS A 133 23.54 -15.07 2.59
C HIS A 133 24.88 -15.76 2.37
N PHE A 134 24.91 -16.91 1.69
CA PHE A 134 26.16 -17.58 1.34
C PHE A 134 27.07 -16.69 0.48
N LEU A 135 26.53 -16.02 -0.54
CA LEU A 135 27.29 -15.07 -1.37
C LEU A 135 27.79 -13.88 -0.57
N VAL A 136 26.95 -13.34 0.33
CA VAL A 136 27.34 -12.26 1.23
C VAL A 136 28.49 -12.71 2.14
N PHE A 137 28.38 -13.85 2.81
CA PHE A 137 29.44 -14.38 3.68
C PHE A 137 30.75 -14.62 2.91
N ASN A 138 30.67 -15.12 1.67
CA ASN A 138 31.84 -15.27 0.82
C ASN A 138 32.48 -13.92 0.46
N PHE A 139 31.66 -12.88 0.28
CA PHE A 139 32.12 -11.52 -0.05
C PHE A 139 32.69 -10.75 1.17
N LEU A 140 32.40 -11.15 2.41
CA LEU A 140 33.06 -10.64 3.62
C LEU A 140 34.48 -11.20 3.82
N GLY A 141 34.77 -12.37 3.25
CA GLY A 141 36.02 -13.13 3.41
C GLY A 141 37.22 -12.51 2.70
#